data_AF-A0A382SY28-F1
#
_entry.id   AF-A0A382SY28-F1
#
_cell.length_a   1.000
_cell.length_b   1.000
_cell.length_c   1.000
_cell.angle_alpha   90.00
_cell.angle_beta   90.00
_cell.angle_gamma   90.00
#
_symmetry.space_group_name_H-M   'P 1'
#
loop_
_entity.id
_entity.type
_entity.pdbx_description
1 polymer ?
#
loop_
_entity_poly.entity_id
_entity_poly.type
_entity_poly.pdbx_seq_one_letter_code
_entity_poly.pdbx_strand_id
1 'polypeptide(L)'
;AYTPMAVCGPARSSILTGMTVESTGVNTNSKTYFYQDEPVMTTPTFDEILTKNGYHCEYYGKWHAMSNHSDVYKNPKLESENGKSIFEHGGQNHVYMDYINEQFPKPKLKDGEFYDTFVKRPYRPDPIDSYYGKSYNDVKKDKKKRRSQPNLHGELMVPAEHSFTAYQAKETMAAIERLKDVPFSITLSLHMPHAPMTPTKPYYGMYPAEDMTPPVSINDDMSHSPYAKANGRIGMPEYSDPEKIKYMISNYYGIIKEIDVWIGEILKTLDKNGLTDDTLIIFTSDHGEMLGAHGMREKNVFYEESS
;
A
#
# COMPACT_ATOMS: atom_id res chain seq x y z
N ALA A 1 -8.86 -14.14 10.79
CA ALA A 1 -7.57 -14.50 10.18
C ALA A 1 -6.52 -13.57 10.77
N TYR A 2 -5.27 -14.02 10.94
CA TYR A 2 -4.19 -13.21 11.50
C TYR A 2 -2.98 -13.25 10.57
N THR A 3 -2.25 -12.15 10.48
CA THR A 3 -0.97 -12.09 9.78
C THR A 3 0.06 -12.92 10.53
N PRO A 4 0.94 -13.68 9.85
CA PRO A 4 2.01 -14.42 10.50
C PRO A 4 3.07 -13.48 11.12
N MET A 5 3.17 -12.24 10.62
CA MET A 5 4.00 -11.19 11.19
C MET A 5 3.53 -9.84 10.65
N ALA A 6 3.31 -8.86 11.54
CA ALA A 6 2.80 -7.53 11.16
C ALA A 6 3.85 -6.62 10.49
N VAL A 7 4.53 -7.15 9.47
CA VAL A 7 5.61 -6.53 8.70
C VAL A 7 5.45 -6.98 7.24
N CYS A 8 5.48 -6.04 6.30
CA CYS A 8 5.12 -6.29 4.89
C CYS A 8 5.83 -7.52 4.26
N GLY A 9 7.16 -7.53 4.26
CA GLY A 9 7.96 -8.56 3.59
C GLY A 9 7.73 -9.96 4.15
N PRO A 10 7.93 -10.17 5.46
CA PRO A 10 7.66 -11.45 6.13
C PRO A 10 6.24 -11.98 5.90
N ALA A 11 5.22 -11.11 6.03
CA ALA A 11 3.83 -11.49 5.78
C ALA A 11 3.63 -11.97 4.35
N ARG A 12 4.11 -11.21 3.37
CA ARG A 12 3.96 -11.51 1.93
C ARG A 12 4.71 -12.78 1.55
N SER A 13 5.93 -12.98 2.04
CA SER A 13 6.67 -14.23 1.84
C SER A 13 5.91 -15.45 2.37
N SER A 14 5.26 -15.31 3.52
CA SER A 14 4.42 -16.38 4.10
C SER A 14 3.15 -16.63 3.27
N ILE A 15 2.47 -15.57 2.82
CA ILE A 15 1.27 -15.68 1.95
C ILE A 15 1.63 -16.38 0.63
N LEU A 16 2.73 -15.97 -0.01
CA LEU A 16 3.13 -16.49 -1.32
C LEU A 16 3.55 -17.96 -1.25
N THR A 17 4.11 -18.43 -0.14
CA THR A 17 4.66 -19.80 -0.01
C THR A 17 3.77 -20.75 0.79
N GLY A 18 2.82 -20.23 1.58
CA GLY A 18 2.07 -21.01 2.56
C GLY A 18 2.90 -21.47 3.77
N MET A 19 4.10 -20.92 3.95
CA MET A 19 5.05 -21.30 4.99
C MET A 19 5.09 -20.27 6.13
N THR A 20 5.56 -20.68 7.31
CA THR A 20 5.77 -19.74 8.43
C THR A 20 6.96 -18.80 8.20
N VAL A 21 7.05 -17.71 8.96
CA VAL A 21 8.19 -16.78 8.90
C VAL A 21 9.51 -17.48 9.23
N GLU A 22 9.53 -18.43 10.17
CA GLU A 22 10.70 -19.22 10.51
C GLU A 22 11.14 -20.11 9.34
N SER A 23 10.16 -20.68 8.63
CA SER A 23 10.43 -21.57 7.50
C SER A 23 10.89 -20.81 6.26
N THR A 24 10.33 -19.62 6.02
CA THR A 24 10.78 -18.76 4.92
C THR A 24 12.12 -18.09 5.24
N GLY A 25 12.47 -17.86 6.52
CA GLY A 25 13.68 -17.12 6.91
C GLY A 25 13.63 -15.61 6.61
N VAL A 26 12.54 -15.12 6.01
CA VAL A 26 12.31 -13.70 5.73
C VAL A 26 11.64 -13.07 6.95
N ASN A 27 12.44 -12.59 7.91
CA ASN A 27 11.95 -12.01 9.16
C ASN A 27 12.05 -10.48 9.24
N THR A 28 12.53 -9.83 8.17
CA THR A 28 12.54 -8.36 8.04
C THR A 28 12.27 -7.94 6.60
N ASN A 29 11.83 -6.69 6.40
CA ASN A 29 11.69 -6.09 5.06
C ASN A 29 13.03 -6.01 4.29
N SER A 30 14.18 -5.93 4.97
CA SER A 30 15.45 -5.87 4.26
C SER A 30 15.77 -7.20 3.58
N LYS A 31 15.40 -8.33 4.21
CA LYS A 31 15.71 -9.66 3.67
C LYS A 31 14.97 -10.01 2.38
N THR A 32 13.97 -9.24 1.95
CA THR A 32 13.22 -9.52 0.70
C THR A 32 13.98 -9.14 -0.58
N TYR A 33 15.14 -8.48 -0.48
CA TYR A 33 15.87 -8.00 -1.67
C TYR A 33 17.32 -8.47 -1.76
N PHE A 34 17.85 -9.14 -0.72
CA PHE A 34 19.27 -9.53 -0.63
C PHE A 34 19.45 -11.06 -0.69
N TYR A 35 18.85 -11.70 -1.69
CA TYR A 35 18.88 -13.16 -1.86
C TYR A 35 20.28 -13.75 -2.12
N GLN A 36 21.21 -12.92 -2.63
CA GLN A 36 22.57 -13.34 -2.94
C GLN A 36 23.43 -13.54 -1.68
N ASP A 37 23.06 -12.90 -0.57
CA ASP A 37 23.81 -12.95 0.68
C ASP A 37 23.33 -14.08 1.60
N GLU A 38 22.03 -14.41 1.56
CA GLU A 38 21.40 -15.47 2.36
C GLU A 38 20.24 -16.10 1.57
N PRO A 39 20.26 -17.42 1.29
CA PRO A 39 19.19 -18.09 0.56
C PRO A 39 17.96 -18.28 1.47
N VAL A 40 17.16 -17.23 1.59
CA VAL A 40 15.84 -17.25 2.25
C VAL A 40 14.73 -17.52 1.22
N MET A 41 13.54 -17.87 1.69
CA MET A 41 12.34 -18.12 0.89
C MET A 41 12.54 -19.20 -0.19
N THR A 42 13.28 -20.27 0.10
CA THR A 42 13.62 -21.30 -0.91
C THR A 42 12.43 -22.13 -1.39
N THR A 43 11.29 -22.08 -0.69
CA THR A 43 10.05 -22.73 -1.10
C THR A 43 9.43 -22.01 -2.30
N PRO A 44 8.99 -22.73 -3.35
CA PRO A 44 8.26 -22.11 -4.45
C PRO A 44 6.99 -21.40 -3.96
N THR A 45 6.69 -20.28 -4.60
CA THR A 45 5.42 -19.56 -4.42
C THR A 45 4.25 -20.31 -5.07
N PHE A 46 3.02 -20.02 -4.67
CA PHE A 46 1.84 -20.61 -5.30
C PHE A 46 1.77 -20.24 -6.78
N ASP A 47 2.18 -19.04 -7.19
CA ASP A 47 2.20 -18.63 -8.60
C ASP A 47 3.25 -19.41 -9.42
N GLU A 48 4.40 -19.76 -8.84
CA GLU A 48 5.37 -20.67 -9.46
C GLU A 48 4.80 -22.09 -9.63
N ILE A 49 4.05 -22.58 -8.64
CA ILE A 49 3.38 -23.87 -8.71
C ILE A 49 2.29 -23.85 -9.79
N LEU A 50 1.46 -22.80 -9.84
CA LEU A 50 0.41 -22.64 -10.86
C LEU A 50 1.01 -22.54 -12.26
N THR A 51 2.09 -21.77 -12.44
CA THR A 51 2.79 -21.64 -13.73
C THR A 51 3.29 -22.99 -14.23
N LYS A 52 3.86 -23.82 -13.35
CA LYS A 52 4.29 -25.19 -13.69
C LYS A 52 3.12 -26.10 -14.10
N ASN A 53 1.90 -25.78 -13.68
CA ASN A 53 0.68 -26.50 -14.02
C ASN A 53 -0.13 -25.84 -15.15
N GLY A 54 0.51 -24.96 -15.94
CA GLY A 54 -0.07 -24.44 -17.18
C GLY A 54 -0.86 -23.13 -17.03
N TYR A 55 -0.86 -22.51 -15.84
CA TYR A 55 -1.47 -21.19 -15.66
C TYR A 55 -0.57 -20.09 -16.23
N HIS A 56 -1.19 -19.08 -16.82
CA HIS A 56 -0.54 -17.80 -17.13
C HIS A 56 -0.65 -16.87 -15.92
N CYS A 57 0.48 -16.56 -15.29
CA CYS A 57 0.51 -15.73 -14.09
C CYS A 57 0.93 -14.29 -14.41
N GLU A 58 0.21 -13.31 -13.85
CA GLU A 58 0.57 -11.89 -13.89
C GLU A 58 0.42 -11.24 -12.51
N TYR A 59 1.25 -10.22 -12.24
CA TYR A 59 1.30 -9.56 -10.93
C TYR A 59 1.08 -8.06 -11.04
N TYR A 60 0.09 -7.53 -10.34
CA TYR A 60 -0.24 -6.12 -10.30
C TYR A 60 -0.13 -5.56 -8.89
N GLY A 61 0.99 -4.91 -8.57
CA GLY A 61 1.06 -3.97 -7.47
C GLY A 61 2.34 -4.02 -6.66
N LYS A 62 2.22 -3.95 -5.34
CA LYS A 62 3.36 -3.97 -4.41
C LYS A 62 3.89 -5.39 -4.27
N TRP A 63 5.10 -5.66 -4.75
CA TRP A 63 5.76 -6.96 -4.59
C TRP A 63 6.23 -7.19 -3.14
N HIS A 64 7.33 -6.53 -2.74
CA HIS A 64 7.94 -6.63 -1.42
C HIS A 64 8.16 -8.08 -0.94
N ALA A 65 8.59 -8.94 -1.86
CA ALA A 65 9.06 -10.29 -1.60
C ALA A 65 10.35 -10.53 -2.41
N MET A 66 10.87 -11.75 -2.37
CA MET A 66 12.14 -12.12 -2.99
C MET A 66 12.07 -12.08 -4.52
N SER A 67 12.86 -11.20 -5.15
CA SER A 67 12.76 -10.91 -6.59
C SER A 67 13.05 -12.12 -7.50
N ASN A 68 13.83 -13.10 -7.05
CA ASN A 68 14.07 -14.34 -7.80
C ASN A 68 12.81 -15.21 -7.99
N HIS A 69 11.73 -14.96 -7.24
CA HIS A 69 10.44 -15.65 -7.44
C HIS A 69 9.56 -14.95 -8.48
N SER A 70 10.00 -13.82 -9.04
CA SER A 70 9.19 -13.03 -9.96
C SER A 70 9.30 -13.44 -11.42
N ASP A 71 10.25 -14.33 -11.76
CA ASP A 71 10.53 -14.77 -13.15
C ASP A 71 9.34 -15.47 -13.83
N VAL A 72 8.35 -15.91 -13.06
CA VAL A 72 7.16 -16.58 -13.58
C VAL A 72 6.09 -15.63 -14.11
N TYR A 73 6.15 -14.34 -13.75
CA TYR A 73 5.13 -13.37 -14.12
C TYR A 73 5.34 -12.85 -15.54
N LYS A 74 4.28 -12.90 -16.34
CA LYS A 74 4.29 -12.55 -17.77
C LYS A 74 3.56 -11.24 -18.05
N ASN A 75 3.76 -10.24 -17.19
CA ASN A 75 3.17 -8.92 -17.37
C ASN A 75 3.62 -8.26 -18.68
N PRO A 76 2.76 -7.50 -19.36
CA PRO A 76 3.15 -6.75 -20.57
C PRO A 76 4.23 -5.69 -20.33
N LYS A 77 4.27 -5.09 -19.13
CA LYS A 77 5.26 -4.09 -18.72
C LYS A 77 5.90 -4.50 -17.40
N LEU A 78 7.18 -4.88 -17.46
CA LEU A 78 7.98 -5.32 -16.31
C LEU A 78 9.00 -4.28 -15.84
N GLU A 79 9.28 -3.28 -16.67
CA GLU A 79 10.28 -2.25 -16.40
C GLU A 79 9.76 -0.86 -16.75
N SER A 80 10.20 0.15 -16.02
CA SER A 80 9.99 1.56 -16.37
C SER A 80 10.95 2.03 -17.45
N GLU A 81 10.71 3.22 -17.99
CA GLU A 81 11.54 3.84 -19.05
C GLU A 81 13.03 3.98 -18.68
N ASN A 82 13.35 4.03 -17.39
CA ASN A 82 14.71 4.08 -16.87
C ASN A 82 15.28 2.72 -16.46
N GLY A 83 14.66 1.61 -16.87
CA GLY A 83 15.15 0.25 -16.68
C GLY A 83 14.99 -0.31 -15.27
N LYS A 84 14.04 0.21 -14.48
CA LYS A 84 13.78 -0.30 -13.12
C LYS A 84 12.64 -1.31 -13.14
N SER A 85 12.87 -2.45 -12.50
CA SER A 85 11.91 -3.55 -12.47
C SER A 85 10.71 -3.27 -11.55
N ILE A 86 9.53 -3.77 -11.90
CA ILE A 86 8.36 -3.74 -11.01
C ILE A 86 8.50 -4.63 -9.77
N PHE A 87 9.52 -5.48 -9.72
CA PHE A 87 9.80 -6.41 -8.61
C PHE A 87 10.98 -5.97 -7.73
N GLU A 88 11.70 -4.91 -8.10
CA GLU A 88 12.76 -4.34 -7.25
C GLU A 88 12.21 -3.43 -6.14
N HIS A 89 13.10 -2.84 -5.33
CA HIS A 89 12.71 -1.85 -4.35
C HIS A 89 11.99 -0.63 -4.99
N GLY A 90 10.80 -0.30 -4.48
CA GLY A 90 9.92 0.70 -5.07
C GLY A 90 8.83 0.11 -5.98
N GLY A 91 9.05 -1.10 -6.50
CA GLY A 91 8.09 -1.91 -7.24
C GLY A 91 7.37 -1.18 -8.37
N GLN A 92 6.06 -1.42 -8.50
CA GLN A 92 5.24 -0.80 -9.55
C GLN A 92 5.13 0.72 -9.51
N ASN A 93 5.63 1.39 -8.47
CA ASN A 93 5.70 2.85 -8.50
C ASN A 93 6.57 3.34 -9.66
N HIS A 94 7.60 2.59 -10.08
CA HIS A 94 8.45 3.01 -11.20
C HIS A 94 7.67 3.14 -12.51
N VAL A 95 6.91 2.10 -12.89
CA VAL A 95 6.10 2.13 -14.12
C VAL A 95 4.90 3.05 -14.03
N TYR A 96 4.33 3.21 -12.83
CA TYR A 96 3.28 4.20 -12.57
C TYR A 96 3.81 5.63 -12.69
N MET A 97 5.07 5.89 -12.32
CA MET A 97 5.66 7.21 -12.49
C MET A 97 5.79 7.59 -13.97
N ASP A 98 6.10 6.65 -14.87
CA ASP A 98 6.05 6.90 -16.32
C ASP A 98 4.62 7.29 -16.74
N TYR A 99 3.63 6.46 -16.37
CA TYR A 99 2.22 6.67 -16.67
C TYR A 99 1.72 8.03 -16.18
N ILE A 100 1.92 8.36 -14.89
CA ILE A 100 1.41 9.60 -14.32
C ILE A 100 2.15 10.84 -14.85
N ASN A 101 3.41 10.71 -15.29
CA ASN A 101 4.12 11.81 -15.94
C ASN A 101 3.54 12.13 -17.32
N GLU A 102 3.02 11.13 -18.03
CA GLU A 102 2.30 11.32 -19.29
C GLU A 102 0.87 11.85 -19.06
N GLN A 103 0.09 11.18 -18.19
CA GLN A 103 -1.34 11.46 -18.04
C GLN A 103 -1.62 12.71 -17.19
N PHE A 104 -0.79 12.98 -16.18
CA PHE A 104 -0.92 14.14 -15.31
C PHE A 104 0.46 14.74 -15.00
N PRO A 105 1.09 15.44 -15.96
CA PRO A 105 2.42 16.00 -15.80
C PRO A 105 2.52 16.86 -14.55
N LYS A 106 3.66 16.78 -13.85
CA LYS A 106 3.86 17.39 -12.53
C LYS A 106 3.48 18.89 -12.52
N PRO A 107 2.33 19.28 -11.92
CA PRO A 107 1.88 20.66 -11.93
C PRO A 107 2.67 21.52 -10.96
N LYS A 108 2.67 22.84 -11.19
CA LYS A 108 3.17 23.80 -10.20
C LYS A 108 2.25 23.81 -8.98
N LEU A 109 2.84 23.92 -7.79
CA LEU A 109 2.10 24.04 -6.54
C LEU A 109 1.30 25.34 -6.49
N LYS A 110 0.09 25.25 -5.97
CA LYS A 110 -0.70 26.41 -5.51
C LYS A 110 -0.40 26.69 -4.04
N ASP A 111 -0.91 27.82 -3.55
CA ASP A 111 -0.75 28.20 -2.15
C ASP A 111 -1.36 27.13 -1.22
N GLY A 112 -0.56 26.72 -0.22
CA GLY A 112 -0.92 25.67 0.73
C GLY A 112 -0.70 24.23 0.24
N GLU A 113 -0.21 24.01 -0.99
CA GLU A 113 0.10 22.68 -1.51
C GLU A 113 1.56 22.28 -1.30
N PHE A 114 1.78 20.97 -1.22
CA PHE A 114 3.10 20.34 -1.14
C PHE A 114 3.19 19.21 -2.15
N TYR A 115 4.39 18.85 -2.59
CA TYR A 115 4.55 17.57 -3.30
C TYR A 115 4.60 16.43 -2.29
N ASP A 116 3.80 15.40 -2.51
CA ASP A 116 3.84 14.19 -1.70
C ASP A 116 5.16 13.42 -1.96
N THR A 117 5.48 12.48 -1.06
CA THR A 117 6.74 11.73 -1.15
C THR A 117 6.68 10.48 -2.01
N PHE A 118 5.49 10.05 -2.44
CA PHE A 118 5.25 8.82 -3.18
C PHE A 118 5.03 9.10 -4.68
N VAL A 119 3.92 9.75 -5.07
CA VAL A 119 3.55 10.04 -6.46
C VAL A 119 4.15 11.36 -6.99
N LYS A 120 4.76 12.16 -6.11
CA LYS A 120 5.40 13.46 -6.41
C LYS A 120 4.45 14.48 -7.02
N ARG A 121 3.17 14.44 -6.67
CA ARG A 121 2.13 15.37 -7.12
C ARG A 121 1.64 16.26 -5.96
N PRO A 122 0.99 17.39 -6.27
CA PRO A 122 0.48 18.26 -5.23
C PRO A 122 -0.52 17.54 -4.34
N TYR A 123 -0.43 17.77 -3.04
CA TYR A 123 -1.43 17.42 -2.06
C TYR A 123 -1.61 18.59 -1.08
N ARG A 124 -2.78 18.67 -0.44
CA ARG A 124 -3.09 19.65 0.60
C ARG A 124 -3.11 18.95 1.96
N PRO A 125 -2.32 19.40 2.95
CA PRO A 125 -2.20 18.73 4.24
C PRO A 125 -3.43 18.95 5.12
N ASP A 126 -3.84 17.90 5.84
CA ASP A 126 -4.83 17.96 6.93
C ASP A 126 -4.18 18.34 8.27
N PRO A 127 -4.94 18.72 9.32
CA PRO A 127 -4.39 19.11 10.62
C PRO A 127 -3.47 18.11 11.33
N ILE A 128 -3.58 16.80 11.04
CA ILE A 128 -2.65 15.78 11.56
C ILE A 128 -1.31 15.74 10.78
N ASP A 129 -1.29 16.26 9.56
CA ASP A 129 -0.14 16.21 8.66
C ASP A 129 1.06 17.00 9.21
N SER A 130 2.25 16.44 9.00
CA SER A 130 3.49 17.05 9.47
C SER A 130 3.84 18.42 8.86
N TYR A 131 3.25 18.77 7.72
CA TYR A 131 3.42 20.01 6.97
C TYR A 131 2.24 20.98 7.16
N TYR A 132 1.21 20.60 7.91
CA TYR A 132 0.08 21.48 8.21
C TYR A 132 0.55 22.82 8.82
N GLY A 133 0.00 23.92 8.32
CA GLY A 133 0.33 25.28 8.75
C GLY A 133 1.72 25.79 8.33
N LYS A 134 2.45 25.08 7.46
CA LYS A 134 3.78 25.49 6.95
C LYS A 134 3.69 25.98 5.51
N SER A 135 4.77 26.61 5.03
CA SER A 135 4.97 26.82 3.60
C SER A 135 5.85 25.72 2.98
N TYR A 136 5.64 25.43 1.70
CA TYR A 136 6.49 24.49 0.95
C TYR A 136 7.97 24.88 0.97
N ASN A 137 8.27 26.19 0.90
CA ASN A 137 9.64 26.69 0.93
C ASN A 137 10.34 26.44 2.26
N ASP A 138 9.61 26.51 3.38
CA ASP A 138 10.18 26.25 4.71
C ASP A 138 10.50 24.77 4.88
N VAL A 139 9.56 23.89 4.49
CA VAL A 139 9.76 22.43 4.53
C VAL A 139 10.92 22.01 3.62
N LYS A 140 11.06 22.63 2.44
CA LYS A 140 12.16 22.36 1.51
C LYS A 140 13.54 22.74 2.09
N LYS A 141 13.62 23.81 2.89
CA LYS A 141 14.87 24.26 3.52
C LYS A 141 15.23 23.42 4.74
N ASP A 142 14.23 22.91 5.48
CA ASP A 142 14.45 22.11 6.68
C ASP A 142 14.72 20.62 6.35
N LYS A 143 15.95 20.35 5.89
CA LYS A 143 16.41 18.98 5.60
C LYS A 143 16.37 18.04 6.82
N LYS A 144 16.43 18.59 8.04
CA LYS A 144 16.42 17.80 9.28
C LYS A 144 15.01 17.35 9.69
N LYS A 145 13.96 18.02 9.19
CA LYS A 145 12.55 17.71 9.52
C LYS A 145 11.73 17.21 8.34
N ARG A 146 12.35 16.81 7.22
CA ARG A 146 11.62 16.14 6.13
C ARG A 146 11.06 14.81 6.66
N ARG A 147 9.82 14.84 7.12
CA ARG A 147 9.17 13.69 7.76
C ARG A 147 8.84 12.63 6.72
N SER A 148 8.83 11.38 7.17
CA SER A 148 8.63 10.20 6.33
C SER A 148 7.19 10.12 5.81
N GLN A 149 7.00 9.37 4.72
CA GLN A 149 5.73 9.09 4.06
C GLN A 149 4.56 8.79 5.02
N PRO A 150 4.74 8.03 6.14
CA PRO A 150 3.69 7.81 7.15
C PRO A 150 3.15 9.04 7.89
N ASN A 151 3.73 10.23 7.71
CA ASN A 151 3.24 11.46 8.34
C ASN A 151 2.59 12.42 7.35
N LEU A 152 2.26 11.92 6.15
CA LEU A 152 1.56 12.68 5.12
C LEU A 152 0.09 12.25 5.05
N HIS A 153 -0.81 13.20 5.28
CA HIS A 153 -2.26 13.04 5.37
C HIS A 153 -2.96 14.24 4.71
N GLY A 154 -3.98 13.98 3.89
CA GLY A 154 -4.76 15.05 3.27
C GLY A 154 -5.26 14.77 1.86
N GLU A 155 -5.57 15.80 1.10
CA GLU A 155 -6.15 15.66 -0.24
C GLU A 155 -5.03 15.54 -1.29
N LEU A 156 -4.96 14.45 -2.03
CA LEU A 156 -4.07 14.34 -3.20
C LEU A 156 -4.76 14.95 -4.43
N MET A 157 -4.08 15.87 -5.13
CA MET A 157 -4.65 16.61 -6.28
C MET A 157 -4.63 15.82 -7.60
N VAL A 158 -4.27 14.53 -7.57
CA VAL A 158 -4.34 13.66 -8.74
C VAL A 158 -5.82 13.33 -9.00
N PRO A 159 -6.32 13.42 -10.24
CA PRO A 159 -7.66 12.94 -10.56
C PRO A 159 -7.82 11.45 -10.21
N ALA A 160 -8.96 11.05 -9.63
CA ALA A 160 -9.15 9.68 -9.12
C ALA A 160 -8.91 8.60 -10.18
N GLU A 161 -9.26 8.85 -11.44
CA GLU A 161 -9.02 7.93 -12.55
C GLU A 161 -7.53 7.68 -12.84
N HIS A 162 -6.65 8.53 -12.33
CA HIS A 162 -5.20 8.43 -12.46
C HIS A 162 -4.51 8.12 -11.12
N SER A 163 -5.26 7.80 -10.07
CA SER A 163 -4.68 7.36 -8.81
C SER A 163 -3.86 6.07 -8.99
N PHE A 164 -2.99 5.76 -8.04
CA PHE A 164 -2.21 4.53 -8.11
C PHE A 164 -3.09 3.28 -8.00
N THR A 165 -4.15 3.33 -7.18
CA THR A 165 -5.18 2.27 -7.09
C THR A 165 -5.89 2.09 -8.42
N ALA A 166 -6.32 3.19 -9.06
CA ALA A 166 -6.97 3.14 -10.37
C ALA A 166 -6.06 2.55 -11.44
N TYR A 167 -4.78 2.93 -11.45
CA TYR A 167 -3.80 2.37 -12.37
C TYR A 167 -3.67 0.85 -12.19
N GLN A 168 -3.45 0.37 -10.96
CA GLN A 168 -3.30 -1.06 -10.66
C GLN A 168 -4.56 -1.87 -11.04
N ALA A 169 -5.74 -1.30 -10.79
CA ALA A 169 -7.02 -1.92 -11.13
C ALA A 169 -7.24 -1.99 -12.65
N LYS A 170 -6.96 -0.90 -13.38
CA LYS A 170 -7.09 -0.87 -14.85
C LYS A 170 -6.16 -1.86 -15.53
N GLU A 171 -4.93 -1.98 -15.04
CA GLU A 171 -3.98 -2.97 -15.55
C GLU A 171 -4.46 -4.41 -15.28
N THR A 172 -5.07 -4.66 -14.12
CA THR A 172 -5.69 -5.94 -13.78
C THR A 172 -6.88 -6.25 -14.69
N MET A 173 -7.76 -5.30 -14.94
CA MET A 173 -8.89 -5.46 -15.87
C MET A 173 -8.41 -5.77 -17.30
N ALA A 174 -7.33 -5.11 -17.74
CA ALA A 174 -6.72 -5.37 -19.04
C ALA A 174 -6.10 -6.78 -19.12
N ALA A 175 -5.58 -7.31 -18.00
CA ALA A 175 -5.11 -8.69 -17.91
C ALA A 175 -6.25 -9.70 -18.04
N ILE A 176 -7.35 -9.50 -17.30
CA ILE A 176 -8.53 -10.36 -17.39
C ILE A 176 -9.01 -10.47 -18.84
N GLU A 177 -9.18 -9.34 -19.54
CA GLU A 177 -9.62 -9.32 -20.93
C GLU A 177 -8.66 -10.05 -21.89
N ARG A 178 -7.35 -9.96 -21.64
CA ARG A 178 -6.32 -10.61 -22.47
C ARG A 178 -6.22 -12.11 -22.20
N LEU A 179 -6.47 -12.54 -20.97
CA LEU A 179 -6.22 -13.90 -20.52
C LEU A 179 -7.48 -14.77 -20.47
N LYS A 180 -8.66 -14.22 -20.76
CA LYS A 180 -9.96 -14.89 -20.63
C LYS A 180 -10.10 -16.25 -21.34
N ASP A 181 -9.27 -16.54 -22.33
CA ASP A 181 -9.31 -17.80 -23.10
C ASP A 181 -8.28 -18.84 -22.63
N VAL A 182 -7.53 -18.57 -21.55
CA VAL A 182 -6.52 -19.49 -20.97
C VAL A 182 -6.65 -19.55 -19.44
N PRO A 183 -6.22 -20.64 -18.78
CA PRO A 183 -6.11 -20.66 -17.33
C PRO A 183 -5.14 -19.59 -16.85
N PHE A 184 -5.55 -18.73 -15.91
CA PHE A 184 -4.72 -17.62 -15.42
C PHE A 184 -4.75 -17.47 -13.91
N SER A 185 -3.67 -16.89 -13.37
CA SER A 185 -3.59 -16.36 -12.00
C SER A 185 -3.24 -14.88 -12.10
N ILE A 186 -4.02 -14.01 -11.46
CA ILE A 186 -3.69 -12.60 -11.36
C ILE A 186 -3.61 -12.22 -9.90
N THR A 187 -2.42 -11.84 -9.45
CA THR A 187 -2.23 -11.30 -8.10
C THR A 187 -2.32 -9.78 -8.16
N LEU A 188 -3.46 -9.22 -7.71
CA LEU A 188 -3.62 -7.78 -7.48
C LEU A 188 -3.26 -7.44 -6.02
N SER A 189 -2.08 -6.86 -5.85
CA SER A 189 -1.48 -6.47 -4.57
C SER A 189 -1.49 -4.95 -4.44
N LEU A 190 -2.67 -4.38 -4.17
CA LEU A 190 -2.85 -2.93 -4.06
C LEU A 190 -1.88 -2.33 -3.04
N HIS A 191 -1.26 -1.21 -3.40
CA HIS A 191 -0.32 -0.53 -2.49
C HIS A 191 -1.06 0.21 -1.38
N MET A 192 -2.17 0.84 -1.74
CA MET A 192 -3.07 1.53 -0.82
C MET A 192 -3.84 0.50 0.02
N PRO A 193 -4.18 0.78 1.30
CA PRO A 193 -4.16 2.08 1.99
C PRO A 193 -2.87 2.40 2.74
N HIS A 194 -1.74 1.79 2.37
CA HIS A 194 -0.44 2.16 2.94
C HIS A 194 -0.18 3.66 2.79
N ALA A 195 0.57 4.24 3.72
CA ALA A 195 0.97 5.64 3.65
C ALA A 195 1.64 6.00 2.30
N PRO A 196 1.53 7.25 1.82
CA PRO A 196 0.90 8.39 2.47
C PRO A 196 -0.63 8.27 2.39
N MET A 197 -1.33 8.63 3.46
CA MET A 197 -2.79 8.52 3.51
C MET A 197 -3.42 9.78 2.91
N THR A 198 -3.28 9.91 1.60
CA THR A 198 -3.74 11.08 0.86
C THR A 198 -4.75 10.69 -0.22
N PRO A 199 -6.04 10.47 0.11
CA PRO A 199 -7.04 10.13 -0.90
C PRO A 199 -7.22 11.24 -1.93
N THR A 200 -7.65 10.85 -3.13
CA THR A 200 -8.08 11.77 -4.20
C THR A 200 -9.56 12.11 -4.05
N LYS A 201 -10.05 13.17 -4.68
CA LYS A 201 -11.50 13.38 -4.81
C LYS A 201 -12.11 12.38 -5.82
N PRO A 202 -13.33 11.87 -5.57
CA PRO A 202 -14.28 12.30 -4.54
C PRO A 202 -14.10 11.61 -3.18
N TYR A 203 -13.12 10.73 -3.02
CA TYR A 203 -12.92 9.94 -1.81
C TYR A 203 -12.43 10.76 -0.61
N TYR A 204 -11.59 11.77 -0.85
CA TYR A 204 -11.25 12.77 0.17
C TYR A 204 -12.48 13.56 0.59
N GLY A 205 -12.77 13.57 1.89
CA GLY A 205 -13.93 14.23 2.49
C GLY A 205 -15.25 13.44 2.36
N MET A 206 -15.24 12.23 1.79
CA MET A 206 -16.43 11.36 1.74
C MET A 206 -16.84 10.89 3.13
N TYR A 207 -15.87 10.74 4.03
CA TYR A 207 -16.06 10.46 5.45
C TYR A 207 -15.56 11.68 6.23
N PRO A 208 -16.45 12.55 6.73
CA PRO A 208 -16.02 13.75 7.46
C PRO A 208 -15.21 13.38 8.71
N ALA A 209 -14.13 14.11 8.97
CA ALA A 209 -13.26 13.80 10.11
C ALA A 209 -14.00 13.96 11.45
N GLU A 210 -14.89 14.94 11.55
CA GLU A 210 -15.73 15.18 12.73
C GLU A 210 -16.59 13.97 13.14
N ASP A 211 -16.93 13.10 12.19
CA ASP A 211 -17.74 11.89 12.41
C ASP A 211 -16.90 10.68 12.81
N MET A 212 -15.57 10.76 12.71
CA MET A 212 -14.69 9.65 13.02
C MET A 212 -14.56 9.46 14.53
N THR A 213 -14.63 8.21 14.98
CA THR A 213 -14.48 7.84 16.39
C THR A 213 -13.04 7.39 16.67
N PRO A 214 -12.29 8.07 17.55
CA PRO A 214 -10.97 7.62 17.97
C PRO A 214 -11.05 6.26 18.68
N PRO A 215 -10.01 5.41 18.57
CA PRO A 215 -9.98 4.14 19.27
C PRO A 215 -9.97 4.34 20.77
N VAL A 216 -10.71 3.49 21.50
CA VAL A 216 -10.79 3.55 22.98
C VAL A 216 -9.42 3.42 23.64
N SER A 217 -8.48 2.73 22.99
CA SER A 217 -7.12 2.49 23.45
C SER A 217 -6.16 3.66 23.18
N ILE A 218 -6.57 4.77 22.56
CA ILE A 218 -5.66 5.85 22.14
C ILE A 218 -4.76 6.38 23.28
N ASN A 219 -5.29 6.40 24.50
CA ASN A 219 -4.60 6.87 25.71
C ASN A 219 -4.12 5.73 26.62
N ASP A 220 -3.96 4.51 26.10
CA ASP A 220 -3.43 3.37 26.87
C ASP A 220 -2.08 3.73 27.51
N ASP A 221 -1.94 3.59 28.83
CA ASP A 221 -0.71 3.94 29.52
C ASP A 221 0.48 3.03 29.17
N MET A 222 0.20 1.84 28.62
CA MET A 222 1.18 0.85 28.17
C MET A 222 2.20 0.46 29.25
N SER A 223 1.87 0.64 30.53
CA SER A 223 2.77 0.46 31.67
C SER A 223 3.36 -0.96 31.78
N HIS A 224 2.64 -1.96 31.26
CA HIS A 224 3.06 -3.36 31.24
C HIS A 224 3.33 -3.90 29.83
N SER A 225 3.38 -3.02 28.82
CA SER A 225 3.56 -3.44 27.42
C SER A 225 5.01 -3.30 26.96
N PRO A 226 5.59 -4.31 26.28
CA PRO A 226 6.90 -4.16 25.62
C PRO A 226 6.86 -3.14 24.47
N TYR A 227 5.67 -2.72 24.03
CA TYR A 227 5.45 -1.79 22.93
C TYR A 227 5.30 -0.33 23.37
N ALA A 228 5.57 0.01 24.63
CA ALA A 228 5.43 1.38 25.15
C ALA A 228 6.17 2.46 24.32
N LYS A 229 7.23 2.06 23.57
CA LYS A 229 8.03 2.92 22.70
C LYS A 229 7.91 2.60 21.21
N ALA A 230 7.03 1.65 20.83
CA ALA A 230 6.89 1.22 19.45
C ALA A 230 6.35 2.36 18.57
N ASN A 231 6.63 2.27 17.26
CA ASN A 231 6.14 3.16 16.21
C ASN A 231 6.32 4.67 16.47
N GLY A 232 7.31 5.03 17.28
CA GLY A 232 7.61 6.43 17.59
C GLY A 232 6.55 7.14 18.44
N ARG A 233 5.62 6.40 19.07
CA ARG A 233 4.49 6.92 19.87
C ARG A 233 4.85 8.12 20.74
N ILE A 234 5.90 7.98 21.55
CA ILE A 234 6.34 9.03 22.50
C ILE A 234 6.77 10.32 21.79
N GLY A 235 7.37 10.21 20.61
CA GLY A 235 7.87 11.34 19.83
C GLY A 235 6.86 11.93 18.86
N MET A 236 5.65 11.35 18.77
CA MET A 236 4.62 11.72 17.79
C MET A 236 3.25 11.84 18.46
N PRO A 237 3.07 12.80 19.39
CA PRO A 237 1.84 12.95 20.16
C PRO A 237 0.59 13.22 19.32
N GLU A 238 0.74 13.64 18.06
CA GLU A 238 -0.36 13.82 17.12
C GLU A 238 -1.19 12.56 16.86
N TYR A 239 -0.60 11.36 16.96
CA TYR A 239 -1.33 10.08 16.78
C TYR A 239 -1.99 9.58 18.06
N SER A 240 -1.71 10.22 19.20
CA SER A 240 -2.44 10.02 20.47
C SER A 240 -3.46 11.13 20.75
N ASP A 241 -3.58 12.13 19.87
CA ASP A 241 -4.53 13.22 19.99
C ASP A 241 -5.89 12.80 19.38
N PRO A 242 -6.96 12.67 20.19
CA PRO A 242 -8.26 12.19 19.71
C PRO A 242 -8.90 13.08 18.63
N GLU A 243 -8.57 14.37 18.55
CA GLU A 243 -9.13 15.24 17.52
C GLU A 243 -8.31 15.19 16.23
N LYS A 244 -7.00 15.00 16.32
CA LYS A 244 -6.15 14.89 15.12
C LYS A 244 -6.26 13.53 14.45
N ILE A 245 -6.32 12.44 15.22
CA ILE A 245 -6.35 11.09 14.64
C ILE A 245 -7.54 10.88 13.70
N LYS A 246 -8.65 11.57 13.95
CA LYS A 246 -9.85 11.56 13.10
C LYS A 246 -9.56 11.85 11.63
N TYR A 247 -8.62 12.74 11.33
CA TYR A 247 -8.21 13.03 9.95
C TYR A 247 -7.52 11.84 9.29
N MET A 248 -6.68 11.10 10.02
CA MET A 248 -6.03 9.89 9.53
C MET A 248 -7.06 8.79 9.25
N ILE A 249 -8.02 8.58 10.16
CA ILE A 249 -9.11 7.60 10.01
C ILE A 249 -9.99 7.96 8.79
N SER A 250 -10.41 9.23 8.67
CA SER A 250 -11.17 9.74 7.53
C SER A 250 -10.45 9.46 6.21
N ASN A 251 -9.16 9.81 6.12
CA ASN A 251 -8.36 9.57 4.93
C ASN A 251 -8.21 8.08 4.61
N TYR A 252 -7.98 7.25 5.63
CA TYR A 252 -7.92 5.80 5.48
C TYR A 252 -9.23 5.24 4.92
N TYR A 253 -10.39 5.64 5.46
CA TYR A 253 -11.71 5.22 4.96
C TYR A 253 -11.98 5.70 3.53
N GLY A 254 -11.57 6.92 3.18
CA GLY A 254 -11.62 7.41 1.80
C GLY A 254 -10.86 6.48 0.84
N ILE A 255 -9.64 6.10 1.21
CA ILE A 255 -8.82 5.20 0.40
C ILE A 255 -9.44 3.79 0.32
N ILE A 256 -9.94 3.25 1.44
CA ILE A 256 -10.67 1.97 1.43
C ILE A 256 -11.87 2.03 0.48
N LYS A 257 -12.59 3.16 0.44
CA LYS A 257 -13.72 3.32 -0.47
C LYS A 257 -13.29 3.36 -1.94
N GLU A 258 -12.15 3.97 -2.25
CA GLU A 258 -11.58 3.90 -3.59
C GLU A 258 -11.26 2.46 -4.00
N ILE A 259 -10.66 1.69 -3.09
CA ILE A 259 -10.35 0.26 -3.31
C ILE A 259 -11.65 -0.51 -3.59
N ASP A 260 -12.68 -0.34 -2.74
CA ASP A 260 -14.00 -0.97 -2.91
C ASP A 260 -14.61 -0.69 -4.29
N VAL A 261 -14.56 0.57 -4.76
CA VAL A 261 -15.04 0.95 -6.10
C VAL A 261 -14.29 0.19 -7.20
N TRP A 262 -12.96 0.17 -7.15
CA TRP A 262 -12.15 -0.49 -8.18
C TRP A 262 -12.24 -2.02 -8.14
N ILE A 263 -12.39 -2.63 -6.96
CA ILE A 263 -12.73 -4.05 -6.85
C ILE A 263 -14.08 -4.32 -7.53
N GLY A 264 -15.08 -3.46 -7.33
CA GLY A 264 -16.36 -3.55 -8.03
C GLY A 264 -16.21 -3.52 -9.55
N GLU A 265 -15.34 -2.67 -10.11
CA GLU A 265 -15.08 -2.62 -11.56
C GLU A 265 -14.34 -3.87 -12.09
N ILE A 266 -13.45 -4.46 -11.28
CA ILE A 266 -12.79 -5.72 -11.61
C ILE A 266 -13.81 -6.88 -11.64
N LEU A 267 -14.69 -6.97 -10.64
CA LEU A 267 -15.74 -7.98 -10.61
C LEU A 267 -16.69 -7.86 -11.81
N LYS A 268 -17.08 -6.63 -12.17
CA LYS A 268 -17.86 -6.37 -13.40
C LYS A 268 -17.12 -6.78 -14.67
N THR A 269 -15.80 -6.70 -14.67
CA THR A 269 -14.97 -7.15 -15.82
C THR A 269 -14.99 -8.67 -15.95
N LEU A 270 -14.98 -9.41 -14.83
CA LEU A 270 -15.19 -10.86 -14.83
C LEU A 270 -16.58 -11.22 -15.36
N ASP A 271 -17.63 -10.55 -14.85
CA ASP A 271 -19.03 -10.77 -15.29
C ASP A 271 -19.18 -10.56 -16.79
N LYS A 272 -18.64 -9.44 -17.31
CA LYS A 272 -18.69 -9.08 -18.73
C LYS A 272 -18.02 -10.12 -19.63
N ASN A 273 -17.00 -10.80 -19.13
CA ASN A 273 -16.27 -11.85 -19.86
C ASN A 273 -16.78 -13.26 -19.57
N GLY A 274 -17.86 -13.42 -18.79
CA GLY A 274 -18.42 -14.73 -18.46
C GLY A 274 -17.51 -15.58 -17.56
N LEU A 275 -16.62 -14.94 -16.80
CA LEU A 275 -15.61 -15.63 -15.97
C LEU A 275 -16.03 -15.80 -14.51
N THR A 276 -17.11 -15.16 -14.08
CA THR A 276 -17.51 -15.09 -12.66
C THR A 276 -17.68 -16.46 -12.01
N ASP A 277 -18.34 -17.39 -12.68
CA ASP A 277 -18.59 -18.73 -12.15
C ASP A 277 -17.35 -19.65 -12.22
N ASP A 278 -16.32 -19.25 -12.95
CA ASP A 278 -15.06 -20.00 -13.16
C ASP A 278 -13.84 -19.29 -12.55
N THR A 279 -14.06 -18.32 -11.65
CA THR A 279 -12.99 -17.57 -10.98
C THR A 279 -13.03 -17.76 -9.47
N LEU A 280 -11.97 -18.33 -8.89
CA LEU A 280 -11.74 -18.28 -7.45
C LEU A 280 -11.16 -16.91 -7.07
N ILE A 281 -11.85 -16.18 -6.18
CA ILE A 281 -11.41 -14.88 -5.68
C ILE A 281 -10.95 -15.02 -4.23
N ILE A 282 -9.72 -14.58 -3.97
CA ILE A 282 -9.16 -14.48 -2.62
C ILE A 282 -8.93 -13.01 -2.31
N PHE A 283 -9.61 -12.49 -1.29
CA PHE A 283 -9.44 -11.13 -0.80
C PHE A 283 -8.88 -11.16 0.63
N THR A 284 -7.72 -10.54 0.86
CA THR A 284 -7.03 -10.52 2.15
C THR A 284 -6.15 -9.27 2.27
N SER A 285 -5.63 -9.02 3.48
CA SER A 285 -4.56 -8.06 3.75
C SER A 285 -3.27 -8.78 4.15
N ASP A 286 -2.12 -8.12 3.99
CA ASP A 286 -0.84 -8.60 4.54
C ASP A 286 -0.71 -8.30 6.04
N HIS A 287 -1.26 -7.17 6.49
CA HIS A 287 -1.34 -6.77 7.89
C HIS A 287 -2.35 -5.62 8.07
N GLY A 288 -2.52 -5.16 9.31
CA GLY A 288 -3.38 -4.04 9.66
C GLY A 288 -2.66 -2.69 9.74
N GLU A 289 -3.28 -1.74 10.43
CA GLU A 289 -2.77 -0.40 10.70
C GLU A 289 -3.36 0.09 12.03
N MET A 290 -2.50 0.59 12.92
CA MET A 290 -2.91 0.95 14.28
C MET A 290 -3.96 2.07 14.31
N LEU A 291 -3.96 3.00 13.34
CA LEU A 291 -4.96 4.09 13.25
C LEU A 291 -5.21 4.84 14.59
N GLY A 292 -4.16 5.01 15.39
CA GLY A 292 -4.21 5.66 16.70
C GLY A 292 -4.50 4.73 17.88
N ALA A 293 -4.77 3.44 17.65
CA ALA A 293 -4.90 2.46 18.71
C ALA A 293 -3.60 2.43 19.53
N HIS A 294 -3.73 2.46 20.85
CA HIS A 294 -2.60 2.60 21.76
C HIS A 294 -1.72 3.83 21.44
N GLY A 295 -2.27 4.89 20.86
CA GLY A 295 -1.58 6.11 20.43
C GLY A 295 -0.54 5.89 19.32
N MET A 296 -0.66 4.81 18.54
CA MET A 296 0.29 4.41 17.51
C MET A 296 -0.29 4.56 16.11
N ARG A 297 0.60 4.83 15.14
CA ARG A 297 0.37 4.56 13.71
C ARG A 297 1.25 3.39 13.26
N GLU A 298 1.11 2.98 12.01
CA GLU A 298 1.78 1.83 11.39
C GLU A 298 1.37 0.47 11.98
N LYS A 299 2.33 -0.44 12.08
CA LYS A 299 2.20 -1.88 12.34
C LYS A 299 3.45 -2.33 13.11
N ASN A 300 3.86 -3.59 13.04
CA ASN A 300 5.04 -4.14 13.75
C ASN A 300 4.85 -4.38 15.25
N VAL A 301 3.61 -4.49 15.71
CA VAL A 301 3.24 -4.86 17.09
C VAL A 301 2.23 -6.01 17.05
N PHE A 302 2.05 -6.75 18.15
CA PHE A 302 1.12 -7.91 18.19
C PHE A 302 -0.29 -7.56 18.67
N TYR A 303 -0.69 -6.30 18.59
CA TYR A 303 -2.09 -5.91 18.78
C TYR A 303 -2.92 -6.30 17.56
N GLU A 304 -4.22 -6.56 17.77
CA GLU A 304 -5.13 -7.02 16.72
C GLU A 304 -5.21 -6.03 15.55
N GLU A 305 -5.17 -4.73 15.82
CA GLU A 305 -5.22 -3.67 14.80
C GLU A 305 -4.00 -3.69 13.87
N SER A 306 -2.88 -4.28 14.30
CA SER A 306 -1.68 -4.40 13.49
C SER A 306 -1.71 -5.64 12.59
N SER A 307 -2.68 -6.53 12.76
CA SER A 307 -2.78 -7.82 12.06
C SER A 307 -3.64 -7.79 10.81
#